data_AF-A0A923BGE7-F1
#
_entry.id   AF-A0A923BGE7-F1
#
_cell.length_a   1.000
_cell.length_b   1.000
_cell.length_c   1.000
_cell.angle_alpha   90.00
_cell.angle_beta   90.00
_cell.angle_gamma   90.00
#
_symmetry.space_group_name_H-M   'P 1'
#
loop_
_entity.id
_entity.type
_entity.pdbx_description
1 polymer ?
#
loop_
_entity_poly.entity_id
_entity_poly.type
_entity_poly.pdbx_seq_one_letter_code
_entity_poly.pdbx_strand_id
1 'polypeptide(L)'
;GAKPKAGLTGFTVSNLLLPDAQRPWENASDVTKGERLDAVYGKPERIASPLQIMIDGPIGGAAFSNEFGRPVLGGYFRAYEQNVGAANAVYGYHKPIMIAGGIGNISARHTHKDEIPVGSLLIQLGGPGMRIGMGGSAASSMATGTNTADLDFDSVQRGNPEMERRAQEVINGCWQLGEDNPIISIHDVGAGGLSNAFPEIVNDAKRGAIFDLRKVPLEESGLAPKEIWSNESQERYVLAIYPDDLTKFASLCERERCPFAVVGTATEERQLKLIDQQEGNSPVDMPMDVLLGKPPKMLRDVEHVQHAFPPVDLTGIELPEAARRVLLNPAVADKSFLITIGDRTVGATSVRDQMVGPWQVPVADCAVTAMAFEGFVGEAMAMGERTPLA
;
A
#
# COMPACT_ATOMS: atom_id res chain seq x y z
N GLY A 1 -6.90 -13.35 12.90
CA GLY A 1 -5.70 -13.13 12.07
C GLY A 1 -5.78 -13.98 10.81
N ALA A 2 -5.04 -13.63 9.76
CA ALA A 2 -5.02 -14.34 8.47
C ALA A 2 -3.58 -14.50 7.96
N LYS A 3 -3.39 -15.25 6.86
CA LYS A 3 -2.07 -15.49 6.25
C LYS A 3 -2.02 -15.02 4.80
N PRO A 4 -1.19 -14.01 4.47
CA PRO A 4 -0.90 -13.64 3.08
C PRO A 4 -0.33 -14.81 2.29
N LYS A 5 -0.72 -14.93 1.02
CA LYS A 5 -0.32 -16.05 0.14
C LYS A 5 0.44 -15.58 -1.09
N ALA A 6 -0.12 -14.67 -1.88
CA ALA A 6 0.47 -14.21 -3.12
C ALA A 6 0.09 -12.75 -3.42
N GLY A 7 0.94 -12.06 -4.18
CA GLY A 7 0.79 -10.64 -4.50
C GLY A 7 0.60 -10.35 -5.98
N LEU A 8 0.14 -9.12 -6.23
CA LEU A 8 0.11 -8.46 -7.53
C LEU A 8 0.70 -7.06 -7.39
N THR A 9 1.29 -6.53 -8.47
CA THR A 9 1.80 -5.16 -8.50
C THR A 9 1.43 -4.42 -9.79
N GLY A 10 1.21 -3.12 -9.72
CA GLY A 10 0.82 -2.31 -10.87
C GLY A 10 1.52 -0.96 -10.90
N PHE A 11 1.96 -0.53 -12.08
CA PHE A 11 2.58 0.78 -12.26
C PHE A 11 1.95 1.53 -13.43
N THR A 12 1.57 2.80 -13.21
CA THR A 12 1.27 3.75 -14.30
C THR A 12 2.13 5.00 -14.14
N VAL A 13 2.88 5.35 -15.17
CA VAL A 13 3.80 6.51 -15.18
C VAL A 13 3.69 7.28 -16.50
N SER A 14 4.22 8.50 -16.55
CA SER A 14 4.41 9.25 -17.81
C SER A 14 5.44 8.57 -18.73
N ASN A 15 5.76 9.17 -19.88
CA ASN A 15 6.75 8.61 -20.81
C ASN A 15 8.13 8.41 -20.14
N LEU A 16 8.84 7.35 -20.52
CA LEU A 16 10.10 6.99 -19.85
C LEU A 16 11.27 7.86 -20.32
N LEU A 17 11.26 8.30 -21.59
CA LEU A 17 12.33 9.11 -22.17
C LEU A 17 13.72 8.47 -21.96
N LEU A 18 13.83 7.18 -22.28
CA LEU A 18 15.09 6.43 -22.17
C LEU A 18 16.21 7.17 -22.94
N PRO A 19 17.37 7.49 -22.32
CA PRO A 19 18.38 8.36 -22.90
C PRO A 19 18.81 7.98 -24.34
N ASP A 20 19.06 6.70 -24.58
CA ASP A 20 19.54 6.18 -25.86
C ASP A 20 18.46 5.48 -26.69
N ALA A 21 17.19 5.57 -26.26
CA ALA A 21 16.09 4.81 -26.86
C ALA A 21 14.75 5.57 -26.89
N GLN A 22 14.79 6.90 -26.88
CA GLN A 22 13.59 7.75 -26.98
C GLN A 22 12.74 7.36 -28.19
N ARG A 23 11.43 7.37 -28.00
CA ARG A 23 10.46 6.93 -29.00
C ARG A 23 9.76 8.10 -29.66
N PRO A 24 9.32 7.96 -30.93
CA PRO A 24 8.73 9.07 -31.69
C PRO A 24 7.47 9.70 -31.08
N TRP A 25 6.79 9.01 -30.15
CA TRP A 25 5.60 9.49 -29.46
C TRP A 25 5.88 10.18 -28.13
N GLU A 26 7.12 10.16 -27.63
CA GLU A 26 7.49 10.76 -26.36
C GLU A 26 7.88 12.23 -26.58
N ASN A 27 6.90 13.09 -26.84
CA ASN A 27 7.10 14.51 -27.12
C ASN A 27 5.88 15.36 -26.75
N ALA A 28 5.97 16.67 -26.97
CA ALA A 28 4.97 17.67 -26.63
C ALA A 28 3.97 18.00 -27.74
N SER A 29 3.94 17.21 -28.81
CA SER A 29 3.01 17.44 -29.94
C SER A 29 1.57 17.24 -29.49
N ASP A 30 0.69 18.09 -30.01
CA ASP A 30 -0.75 17.89 -29.91
C ASP A 30 -1.15 16.79 -30.89
N VAL A 31 -1.56 15.62 -30.38
CA VAL A 31 -1.90 14.45 -31.22
C VAL A 31 -3.11 14.68 -32.12
N THR A 32 -3.88 15.76 -31.90
CA THR A 32 -5.00 16.15 -32.75
C THR A 32 -4.57 17.05 -33.93
N LYS A 33 -3.29 17.44 -33.98
CA LYS A 33 -2.70 18.27 -35.03
C LYS A 33 -1.60 17.52 -35.76
N GLY A 34 -1.36 17.88 -37.02
CA GLY A 34 -0.31 17.27 -37.85
C GLY A 34 1.11 17.81 -37.59
N GLU A 35 1.27 18.74 -36.65
CA GLU A 35 2.57 19.36 -36.35
C GLU A 35 3.32 18.57 -35.28
N ARG A 36 4.55 18.15 -35.62
CA ARG A 36 5.43 17.48 -34.68
C ARG A 36 6.37 18.48 -34.00
N LEU A 37 6.42 18.44 -32.69
CA LEU A 37 7.37 19.15 -31.85
C LEU A 37 8.47 18.20 -31.36
N ASP A 38 9.71 18.66 -31.38
CA ASP A 38 10.86 17.94 -30.80
C ASP A 38 11.01 18.19 -29.29
N ALA A 39 10.23 19.10 -28.73
CA ALA A 39 10.19 19.36 -27.29
C ALA A 39 9.49 18.21 -26.54
N VAL A 40 9.91 17.97 -25.29
CA VAL A 40 9.27 17.03 -24.36
C VAL A 40 8.57 17.79 -23.24
N TYR A 41 7.57 17.18 -22.62
CA TYR A 41 6.97 17.76 -21.43
C TYR A 41 7.94 17.68 -20.25
N GLY A 42 8.13 18.81 -19.57
CA GLY A 42 8.92 18.87 -18.35
C GLY A 42 8.15 18.31 -17.15
N LYS A 43 8.87 18.03 -16.06
CA LYS A 43 8.31 17.63 -14.77
C LYS A 43 8.63 18.69 -13.70
N PRO A 44 7.84 18.79 -12.62
CA PRO A 44 8.26 19.52 -11.43
C PRO A 44 9.64 19.03 -10.93
N GLU A 45 10.52 19.95 -10.52
CA GLU A 45 11.90 19.61 -10.13
C GLU A 45 11.95 18.61 -8.96
N ARG A 46 11.04 18.76 -7.99
CA ARG A 46 11.00 17.97 -6.75
C ARG A 46 10.47 16.53 -6.87
N ILE A 47 9.88 16.15 -8.01
CA ILE A 47 9.39 14.77 -8.19
C ILE A 47 10.40 13.94 -8.97
N ALA A 48 10.47 12.64 -8.70
CA ALA A 48 11.23 11.70 -9.52
C ALA A 48 10.69 11.67 -10.97
N SER A 49 11.56 11.37 -11.94
CA SER A 49 11.12 11.14 -13.32
C SER A 49 10.38 9.80 -13.44
N PRO A 50 9.53 9.60 -14.46
CA PRO A 50 8.92 8.31 -14.74
C PRO A 50 9.93 7.17 -14.86
N LEU A 51 11.07 7.42 -15.49
CA LEU A 51 12.16 6.46 -15.57
C LEU A 51 12.74 6.12 -14.19
N GLN A 52 13.02 7.13 -13.35
CA GLN A 52 13.54 6.89 -12.00
C GLN A 52 12.54 6.09 -11.16
N ILE A 53 11.25 6.39 -11.27
CA ILE A 53 10.17 5.62 -10.61
C ILE A 53 10.20 4.16 -11.06
N MET A 54 10.36 3.90 -12.36
CA MET A 54 10.41 2.53 -12.89
C MET A 54 11.75 1.80 -12.65
N ILE A 55 12.79 2.51 -12.21
CA ILE A 55 14.04 1.91 -11.74
C ILE A 55 13.91 1.55 -10.26
N ASP A 56 13.55 2.51 -9.41
CA ASP A 56 13.59 2.32 -7.95
C ASP A 56 12.33 1.67 -7.39
N GLY A 57 11.15 2.07 -7.88
CA GLY A 57 9.85 1.66 -7.36
C GLY A 57 9.64 0.14 -7.42
N PRO A 58 9.81 -0.50 -8.59
CA PRO A 58 9.72 -1.96 -8.70
C PRO A 58 10.72 -2.70 -7.82
N ILE A 59 11.95 -2.18 -7.68
CA ILE A 59 12.97 -2.79 -6.81
C ILE A 59 12.53 -2.71 -5.34
N GLY A 60 12.00 -1.57 -4.88
CA GLY A 60 11.48 -1.43 -3.52
C GLY A 60 10.32 -2.38 -3.22
N GLY A 61 9.34 -2.46 -4.14
CA GLY A 61 8.20 -3.38 -3.99
C GLY A 61 8.61 -4.86 -4.02
N ALA A 62 9.56 -5.22 -4.88
CA ALA A 62 10.12 -6.56 -4.95
C ALA A 62 10.94 -6.89 -3.70
N ALA A 63 11.80 -5.99 -3.24
CA ALA A 63 12.58 -6.17 -2.02
C ALA A 63 11.67 -6.47 -0.82
N PHE A 64 10.58 -5.70 -0.67
CA PHE A 64 9.59 -5.95 0.38
C PHE A 64 8.98 -7.35 0.27
N SER A 65 8.46 -7.69 -0.91
CA SER A 65 7.79 -8.99 -1.12
C SER A 65 8.74 -10.17 -0.94
N ASN A 66 9.99 -10.04 -1.38
CA ASN A 66 11.02 -11.06 -1.28
C ASN A 66 11.41 -11.31 0.18
N GLU A 67 11.73 -10.25 0.92
CA GLU A 67 12.19 -10.35 2.31
C GLU A 67 11.05 -10.74 3.27
N PHE A 68 9.83 -10.24 3.03
CA PHE A 68 8.64 -10.73 3.74
C PHE A 68 8.32 -12.21 3.41
N GLY A 69 8.63 -12.64 2.19
CA GLY A 69 8.40 -14.01 1.73
C GLY A 69 7.00 -14.25 1.19
N ARG A 70 6.54 -13.40 0.27
CA ARG A 70 5.31 -13.57 -0.52
C ARG A 70 5.62 -13.47 -2.02
N PRO A 71 5.27 -14.45 -2.86
CA PRO A 71 5.52 -14.38 -4.29
C PRO A 71 4.62 -13.33 -4.95
N VAL A 72 5.14 -12.60 -5.94
CA VAL A 72 4.37 -11.65 -6.77
C VAL A 72 4.16 -12.26 -8.15
N LEU A 73 2.92 -12.65 -8.43
CA LEU A 73 2.60 -13.57 -9.54
C LEU A 73 1.91 -12.90 -10.73
N GLY A 74 1.66 -11.60 -10.65
CA GLY A 74 1.01 -10.88 -11.74
C GLY A 74 1.08 -9.38 -11.53
N GLY A 75 0.67 -8.65 -12.56
CA GLY A 75 0.72 -7.21 -12.53
C GLY A 75 0.44 -6.55 -13.87
N TYR A 76 0.54 -5.23 -13.88
CA TYR A 76 0.52 -4.45 -15.11
C TYR A 76 1.53 -3.32 -15.07
N PHE A 77 1.94 -2.84 -16.24
CA PHE A 77 2.73 -1.63 -16.38
C PHE A 77 2.23 -0.82 -17.56
N ARG A 78 1.97 0.46 -17.34
CA ARG A 78 1.54 1.42 -18.36
C ARG A 78 2.43 2.67 -18.32
N ALA A 79 2.89 3.08 -19.48
CA ALA A 79 3.41 4.43 -19.71
C ALA A 79 2.38 5.20 -20.55
N TYR A 80 1.96 6.37 -20.09
CA TYR A 80 1.07 7.26 -20.85
C TYR A 80 1.32 8.71 -20.48
N GLU A 81 1.66 9.51 -21.49
CA GLU A 81 1.70 10.96 -21.40
C GLU A 81 1.54 11.51 -22.81
N GLN A 82 0.45 12.23 -23.05
CA GLN A 82 0.11 12.81 -24.35
C GLN A 82 -0.66 14.12 -24.17
N ASN A 83 -0.42 15.05 -25.08
CA ASN A 83 -1.31 16.18 -25.28
C ASN A 83 -2.38 15.79 -26.29
N VAL A 84 -3.61 15.70 -25.80
CA VAL A 84 -4.76 15.22 -26.59
C VAL A 84 -5.59 16.37 -27.18
N GLY A 85 -5.07 17.61 -27.17
CA GLY A 85 -5.74 18.80 -27.71
C GLY A 85 -6.97 19.25 -26.92
N ALA A 86 -7.60 18.37 -26.13
CA ALA A 86 -8.68 18.70 -25.23
C ALA A 86 -8.20 19.64 -24.11
N ALA A 87 -8.94 20.73 -23.91
CA ALA A 87 -8.73 21.70 -22.84
C ALA A 87 -7.31 22.31 -22.75
N ASN A 88 -6.50 22.28 -23.83
CA ASN A 88 -5.08 22.63 -23.80
C ASN A 88 -4.30 21.90 -22.68
N ALA A 89 -4.69 20.66 -22.36
CA ALA A 89 -4.14 19.89 -21.25
C ALA A 89 -3.28 18.71 -21.74
N VAL A 90 -2.24 18.42 -20.96
CA VAL A 90 -1.44 17.21 -21.06
C VAL A 90 -1.99 16.20 -20.08
N TYR A 91 -2.33 15.01 -20.57
CA TYR A 91 -2.77 13.90 -19.73
C TYR A 91 -1.62 12.94 -19.56
N GLY A 92 -1.25 12.64 -18.32
CA GLY A 92 -0.16 11.75 -17.98
C GLY A 92 -0.12 11.43 -16.49
N TYR A 93 0.95 10.78 -16.06
CA TYR A 93 1.09 10.25 -14.71
C TYR A 93 2.39 10.72 -14.06
N HIS A 94 2.55 12.04 -13.96
CA HIS A 94 3.60 12.64 -13.11
C HIS A 94 3.42 12.30 -11.64
N LYS A 95 2.17 12.25 -11.15
CA LYS A 95 1.83 11.50 -9.94
C LYS A 95 1.59 10.04 -10.40
N PRO A 96 2.49 9.10 -10.09
CA PRO A 96 2.36 7.74 -10.59
C PRO A 96 1.19 7.02 -9.92
N ILE A 97 0.71 5.96 -10.58
CA ILE A 97 -0.03 4.90 -9.90
C ILE A 97 1.00 3.86 -9.48
N MET A 98 1.09 3.58 -8.18
CA MET A 98 1.77 2.40 -7.64
C MET A 98 0.72 1.58 -6.90
N ILE A 99 0.47 0.36 -7.36
CA ILE A 99 -0.50 -0.56 -6.78
C ILE A 99 0.23 -1.76 -6.24
N ALA A 100 -0.10 -2.12 -5.00
CA ALA A 100 0.22 -3.39 -4.39
C ALA A 100 -1.08 -4.05 -3.93
N GLY A 101 -1.28 -5.30 -4.29
CA GLY A 101 -2.44 -6.10 -3.89
C GLY A 101 -2.04 -7.54 -3.66
N GLY A 102 -3.01 -8.38 -3.28
CA GLY A 102 -2.75 -9.80 -3.11
C GLY A 102 -3.93 -10.55 -2.52
N ILE A 103 -3.71 -11.85 -2.34
CA ILE A 103 -4.64 -12.77 -1.69
C ILE A 103 -3.97 -13.42 -0.48
N GLY A 104 -4.81 -13.92 0.42
CA GLY A 104 -4.42 -14.69 1.58
C GLY A 104 -5.47 -15.74 1.92
N ASN A 105 -5.12 -16.64 2.83
CA ASN A 105 -6.05 -17.62 3.38
C ASN A 105 -6.50 -17.18 4.77
N ILE A 106 -7.76 -17.46 5.09
CA ILE A 106 -8.33 -17.24 6.41
C ILE A 106 -9.18 -18.45 6.81
N SER A 107 -9.10 -18.82 8.08
CA SER A 107 -9.97 -19.85 8.64
C SER A 107 -11.37 -19.28 8.80
N ALA A 108 -12.42 -20.04 8.44
CA ALA A 108 -13.81 -19.59 8.53
C ALA A 108 -14.17 -19.07 9.93
N ARG A 109 -13.63 -19.73 10.97
CA ARG A 109 -13.79 -19.38 12.40
C ARG A 109 -13.17 -18.03 12.79
N HIS A 110 -12.34 -17.41 11.95
CA HIS A 110 -11.66 -16.14 12.23
C HIS A 110 -12.03 -15.02 11.24
N THR A 111 -13.11 -15.21 10.47
CA THR A 111 -13.57 -14.24 9.44
C THR A 111 -14.25 -13.01 10.02
N HIS A 112 -14.75 -13.11 11.25
CA HIS A 112 -15.41 -12.02 11.97
C HIS A 112 -14.53 -11.58 13.13
N LYS A 113 -14.54 -10.28 13.44
CA LYS A 113 -13.90 -9.74 14.63
C LYS A 113 -14.84 -9.94 15.83
N ASP A 114 -14.28 -10.35 16.96
CA ASP A 114 -15.04 -10.50 18.19
C ASP A 114 -15.23 -9.16 18.89
N GLU A 115 -16.27 -9.04 19.73
CA GLU A 115 -16.45 -7.86 20.57
C GLU A 115 -15.32 -7.78 21.60
N ILE A 116 -14.77 -6.58 21.81
CA ILE A 116 -13.70 -6.34 22.79
C ILE A 116 -14.33 -6.11 24.17
N PRO A 117 -14.09 -7.00 25.17
CA PRO A 117 -14.60 -6.79 26.52
C PRO A 117 -13.85 -5.68 27.26
N VAL A 118 -14.51 -5.12 28.28
CA VAL A 118 -13.89 -4.16 29.20
C VAL A 118 -12.70 -4.81 29.90
N GLY A 119 -11.59 -4.08 30.04
CA GLY A 119 -10.36 -4.59 30.64
C GLY A 119 -9.45 -5.35 29.66
N SER A 120 -9.86 -5.56 28.41
CA SER A 120 -8.98 -6.13 27.38
C SER A 120 -7.72 -5.28 27.20
N LEU A 121 -6.59 -5.95 27.03
CA LEU A 121 -5.31 -5.32 26.80
C LEU A 121 -5.20 -4.87 25.35
N LEU A 122 -4.76 -3.63 25.14
CA LEU A 122 -4.53 -3.04 23.82
C LEU A 122 -3.03 -3.02 23.56
N ILE A 123 -2.62 -3.68 22.49
CA ILE A 123 -1.22 -4.00 22.20
C ILE A 123 -0.82 -3.40 20.85
N GLN A 124 0.39 -2.82 20.81
CA GLN A 124 1.14 -2.62 19.57
C GLN A 124 2.03 -3.84 19.35
N LEU A 125 1.90 -4.49 18.20
CA LEU A 125 2.79 -5.55 17.72
C LEU A 125 3.66 -5.01 16.58
N GLY A 126 4.94 -5.37 16.57
CA GLY A 126 5.88 -4.99 15.51
C GLY A 126 6.76 -3.80 15.88
N GLY A 127 7.25 -3.09 14.86
CA GLY A 127 8.39 -2.18 14.96
C GLY A 127 8.20 -1.00 15.93
N PRO A 128 9.29 -0.46 16.49
CA PRO A 128 9.26 0.78 17.25
C PRO A 128 8.95 1.98 16.35
N GLY A 129 8.26 2.98 16.91
CA GLY A 129 7.91 4.21 16.21
C GLY A 129 9.11 5.17 16.04
N MET A 130 9.12 5.87 14.91
CA MET A 130 10.07 6.91 14.52
C MET A 130 9.30 8.13 14.01
N ARG A 131 9.97 9.28 13.84
CA ARG A 131 9.37 10.47 13.23
C ARG A 131 9.26 10.35 11.71
N ILE A 132 8.40 9.45 11.24
CA ILE A 132 8.19 9.12 9.83
C ILE A 132 6.73 9.36 9.45
N GLY A 133 6.51 9.88 8.24
CA GLY A 133 5.17 9.95 7.64
C GLY A 133 4.22 10.91 8.35
N MET A 134 4.72 11.97 8.99
CA MET A 134 3.87 12.88 9.76
C MET A 134 2.85 13.57 8.84
N GLY A 135 1.57 13.22 8.98
CA GLY A 135 0.51 13.79 8.14
C GLY A 135 0.54 13.33 6.68
N GLY A 136 1.11 12.14 6.39
CA GLY A 136 1.16 11.58 5.04
C GLY A 136 -0.21 11.51 4.36
N SER A 137 -1.25 11.18 5.11
CA SER A 137 -2.65 11.21 4.62
C SER A 137 -3.12 12.59 4.12
N ALA A 138 -2.82 13.66 4.85
CA ALA A 138 -3.14 15.03 4.44
C ALA A 138 -2.33 15.45 3.19
N ALA A 139 -1.04 15.10 3.15
CA ALA A 139 -0.19 15.36 1.99
C ALA A 139 -0.65 14.60 0.73
N SER A 140 -1.09 13.34 0.88
CA SER A 140 -1.55 12.49 -0.23
C SER A 140 -2.84 13.00 -0.89
N SER A 141 -3.64 13.77 -0.14
CA SER A 141 -4.93 14.35 -0.56
C SER A 141 -4.79 15.63 -1.38
N MET A 142 -3.57 16.18 -1.50
CA MET A 142 -3.27 17.39 -2.27
C MET A 142 -2.76 17.07 -3.68
N ALA A 143 -2.87 18.05 -4.59
CA ALA A 143 -2.29 17.96 -5.93
C ALA A 143 -0.75 18.01 -5.85
N THR A 144 -0.08 17.13 -6.61
CA THR A 144 1.39 17.08 -6.66
C THR A 144 1.93 18.36 -7.28
N GLY A 145 2.92 19.01 -6.66
CA GLY A 145 3.55 20.20 -7.22
C GLY A 145 3.23 21.54 -6.52
N THR A 146 2.41 21.56 -5.47
CA THR A 146 2.11 22.77 -4.67
C THR A 146 2.69 22.81 -3.24
N ASN A 147 3.40 21.76 -2.80
CA ASN A 147 3.89 21.63 -1.41
C ASN A 147 5.21 22.36 -1.12
N THR A 148 5.43 22.71 0.16
CA THR A 148 6.69 23.18 0.76
C THR A 148 7.66 22.01 1.01
N ALA A 149 8.97 22.29 1.06
CA ALA A 149 10.01 21.26 1.19
C ALA A 149 9.87 20.35 2.45
N ASP A 150 9.35 20.90 3.56
CA ASP A 150 9.13 20.11 4.79
C ASP A 150 8.12 18.97 4.59
N LEU A 151 7.08 19.19 3.78
CA LEU A 151 6.09 18.16 3.44
C LEU A 151 6.65 17.05 2.54
N ASP A 152 7.74 17.32 1.81
CA ASP A 152 8.39 16.32 0.97
C ASP A 152 9.20 15.33 1.84
N PHE A 153 9.80 15.77 2.95
CA PHE A 153 10.45 14.86 3.92
C PHE A 153 9.44 13.93 4.59
N ASP A 154 8.28 14.46 4.98
CA ASP A 154 7.20 13.66 5.57
C ASP A 154 6.58 12.66 4.57
N SER A 155 6.87 12.78 3.27
CA SER A 155 6.42 11.83 2.26
C SER A 155 7.38 10.64 2.05
N VAL A 156 8.58 10.67 2.65
CA VAL A 156 9.55 9.58 2.57
C VAL A 156 9.17 8.48 3.57
N GLN A 157 8.88 7.30 3.03
CA GLN A 157 8.53 6.12 3.81
C GLN A 157 9.76 5.23 4.07
N ARG A 158 9.69 4.42 5.13
CA ARG A 158 10.74 3.45 5.49
C ARG A 158 10.10 2.11 5.81
N GLY A 159 10.32 1.11 4.96
CA GLY A 159 9.91 -0.26 5.22
C GLY A 159 11.04 -1.13 5.79
N ASN A 160 10.68 -2.09 6.63
CA ASN A 160 11.52 -3.16 7.16
C ASN A 160 10.78 -4.52 7.07
N PRO A 161 10.83 -5.20 5.91
CA PRO A 161 9.99 -6.38 5.65
C PRO A 161 10.26 -7.56 6.59
N GLU A 162 11.48 -7.70 7.12
CA GLU A 162 11.81 -8.70 8.15
C GLU A 162 11.01 -8.51 9.44
N MET A 163 10.78 -7.27 9.86
CA MET A 163 9.97 -6.95 11.03
C MET A 163 8.50 -7.37 10.80
N GLU A 164 7.97 -7.09 9.60
CA GLU A 164 6.61 -7.52 9.24
C GLU A 164 6.52 -9.04 9.16
N ARG A 165 7.58 -9.73 8.70
CA ARG A 165 7.62 -11.19 8.71
C ARG A 165 7.56 -11.75 10.14
N ARG A 166 8.31 -11.18 11.08
CA ARG A 166 8.25 -11.58 12.51
C ARG A 166 6.85 -11.38 13.09
N ALA A 167 6.22 -10.24 12.81
CA ALA A 167 4.84 -9.99 13.22
C ALA A 167 3.86 -10.99 12.59
N GLN A 168 4.04 -11.30 11.30
CA GLN A 168 3.23 -12.30 10.60
C GLN A 168 3.38 -13.71 11.21
N GLU A 169 4.56 -14.10 11.70
CA GLU A 169 4.72 -15.39 12.38
C GLU A 169 4.03 -15.44 13.75
N VAL A 170 3.99 -14.33 14.50
CA VAL A 170 3.15 -14.24 15.70
C VAL A 170 1.68 -14.39 15.34
N ILE A 171 1.22 -13.67 14.31
CA ILE A 171 -0.16 -13.78 13.81
C ILE A 171 -0.46 -15.22 13.37
N ASN A 172 0.50 -15.90 12.72
CA ASN A 172 0.39 -17.31 12.35
C ASN A 172 0.24 -18.21 13.56
N GLY A 173 1.11 -18.06 14.56
CA GLY A 173 1.02 -18.80 15.81
C GLY A 173 -0.35 -18.61 16.48
N CYS A 174 -0.87 -17.39 16.51
CA CYS A 174 -2.17 -17.09 17.11
C CYS A 174 -3.33 -17.79 16.38
N TRP A 175 -3.48 -17.63 15.06
CA TRP A 175 -4.62 -18.24 14.37
C TRP A 175 -4.51 -19.78 14.26
N GLN A 176 -3.29 -20.33 14.28
CA GLN A 176 -3.07 -21.79 14.26
C GLN A 176 -3.54 -22.49 15.55
N LEU A 177 -3.75 -21.75 16.64
CA LEU A 177 -4.37 -22.27 17.87
C LEU A 177 -5.87 -22.55 17.73
N GLY A 178 -6.49 -22.20 16.60
CA GLY A 178 -7.89 -22.52 16.34
C GLY A 178 -8.84 -21.75 17.27
N GLU A 179 -9.47 -22.47 18.20
CA GLU A 179 -10.40 -21.88 19.20
C GLU A 179 -9.64 -21.13 20.30
N ASP A 180 -8.39 -21.52 20.57
CA ASP A 180 -7.56 -20.92 21.61
C ASP A 180 -6.75 -19.70 21.11
N ASN A 181 -7.15 -19.12 19.97
CA ASN A 181 -6.53 -17.93 19.39
C ASN A 181 -6.69 -16.73 20.35
N PRO A 182 -5.61 -16.14 20.88
CA PRO A 182 -5.69 -15.06 21.87
C PRO A 182 -6.13 -13.71 21.26
N ILE A 183 -6.09 -13.56 19.94
CA ILE A 183 -6.45 -12.31 19.26
C ILE A 183 -7.97 -12.19 19.17
N ILE A 184 -8.55 -11.25 19.93
CA ILE A 184 -9.97 -10.86 19.86
C ILE A 184 -10.22 -10.03 18.60
N SER A 185 -9.37 -9.02 18.39
CA SER A 185 -9.43 -8.11 17.25
C SER A 185 -8.03 -7.66 16.89
N ILE A 186 -7.79 -7.40 15.60
CA ILE A 186 -6.53 -6.90 15.06
C ILE A 186 -6.82 -5.90 13.94
N HIS A 187 -5.98 -4.88 13.81
CA HIS A 187 -6.03 -3.86 12.77
C HIS A 187 -4.60 -3.47 12.37
N ASP A 188 -4.40 -3.11 11.11
CA ASP A 188 -3.15 -2.53 10.63
C ASP A 188 -2.95 -1.11 11.15
N VAL A 189 -1.70 -0.65 11.16
CA VAL A 189 -1.33 0.75 11.41
C VAL A 189 -0.82 1.35 10.12
N GLY A 190 -1.60 2.27 9.54
CA GLY A 190 -1.26 2.98 8.32
C GLY A 190 -1.35 4.49 8.50
N ALA A 191 -2.18 5.13 7.67
CA ALA A 191 -2.44 6.57 7.70
C ALA A 191 -2.90 7.04 9.09
N GLY A 192 -2.26 8.10 9.60
CA GLY A 192 -2.53 8.64 10.94
C GLY A 192 -1.97 7.80 12.10
N GLY A 193 -1.28 6.69 11.82
CA GLY A 193 -0.59 5.89 12.84
C GLY A 193 -1.51 5.34 13.93
N LEU A 194 -0.99 5.27 15.16
CA LEU A 194 -1.73 4.79 16.33
C LEU A 194 -2.96 5.66 16.64
N SER A 195 -2.87 6.95 16.30
CA SER A 195 -3.96 7.91 16.47
C SER A 195 -5.19 7.64 15.62
N ASN A 196 -5.06 6.82 14.57
CA ASN A 196 -6.20 6.30 13.82
C ASN A 196 -6.53 4.86 14.23
N ALA A 197 -5.51 3.98 14.23
CA ALA A 197 -5.72 2.54 14.39
C ALA A 197 -6.34 2.13 15.74
N PHE A 198 -5.89 2.73 16.85
CA PHE A 198 -6.45 2.41 18.16
C PHE A 198 -7.88 2.95 18.34
N PRO A 199 -8.20 4.21 17.98
CA PRO A 199 -9.58 4.67 18.00
C PRO A 199 -10.51 3.83 17.13
N GLU A 200 -10.09 3.41 15.93
CA GLU A 200 -10.89 2.56 15.05
C GLU A 200 -11.22 1.21 15.71
N ILE A 201 -10.20 0.48 16.20
CA ILE A 201 -10.41 -0.87 16.75
C ILE A 201 -11.32 -0.86 17.99
N VAL A 202 -11.23 0.14 18.86
CA VAL A 202 -12.09 0.23 20.06
C VAL A 202 -13.47 0.79 19.74
N ASN A 203 -13.58 1.69 18.76
CA ASN A 203 -14.86 2.22 18.32
C ASN A 203 -15.74 1.16 17.67
N ASP A 204 -15.16 0.29 16.84
CA ASP A 204 -15.86 -0.84 16.21
C ASP A 204 -16.50 -1.75 17.26
N ALA A 205 -15.85 -1.91 18.42
CA ALA A 205 -16.34 -2.64 19.58
C ALA A 205 -17.21 -1.80 20.54
N LYS A 206 -17.53 -0.54 20.20
CA LYS A 206 -18.28 0.42 21.03
C LYS A 206 -17.65 0.65 22.42
N ARG A 207 -16.33 0.62 22.50
CA ARG A 207 -15.54 0.87 23.72
C ARG A 207 -14.86 2.24 23.66
N GLY A 208 -14.40 2.70 24.82
CA GLY A 208 -13.32 3.68 24.91
C GLY A 208 -11.99 3.00 25.26
N ALA A 209 -10.98 3.79 25.57
CA ALA A 209 -9.70 3.26 26.00
C ALA A 209 -8.87 4.29 26.77
N ILE A 210 -8.04 3.76 27.68
CA ILE A 210 -6.99 4.52 28.35
C ILE A 210 -5.65 3.97 27.90
N PHE A 211 -4.81 4.85 27.38
CA PHE A 211 -3.47 4.56 26.89
C PHE A 211 -2.42 5.26 27.75
N ASP A 212 -1.27 4.62 27.88
CA ASP A 212 -0.07 5.20 28.47
C ASP A 212 0.92 5.51 27.34
N LEU A 213 1.11 6.80 27.06
CA LEU A 213 1.97 7.29 25.99
C LEU A 213 3.39 6.75 26.12
N ARG A 214 3.87 6.55 27.36
CA ARG A 214 5.26 6.15 27.63
C ARG A 214 5.49 4.64 27.46
N LYS A 215 4.42 3.87 27.23
CA LYS A 215 4.52 2.45 26.86
C LYS A 215 4.63 2.22 25.35
N VAL A 216 4.41 3.25 24.54
CA VAL A 216 4.57 3.15 23.08
C VAL A 216 6.06 2.92 22.76
N PRO A 217 6.42 1.81 22.08
CA PRO A 217 7.81 1.57 21.68
C PRO A 217 8.28 2.61 20.66
N LEU A 218 9.44 3.20 20.91
CA LEU A 218 10.06 4.24 20.08
C LEU A 218 11.53 3.94 19.85
N GLU A 219 12.02 4.25 18.65
CA GLU A 219 13.44 4.14 18.29
C GLU A 219 14.20 5.45 18.59
N GLU A 220 13.48 6.57 18.68
CA GLU A 220 14.02 7.91 18.86
C GLU A 220 13.53 8.54 20.17
N SER A 221 14.43 9.22 20.88
CA SER A 221 14.09 10.05 22.04
C SER A 221 13.71 11.48 21.63
N GLY A 222 12.91 12.16 22.44
CA GLY A 222 12.61 13.59 22.27
C GLY A 222 11.43 13.89 21.35
N LEU A 223 10.66 12.87 20.94
CA LEU A 223 9.43 13.04 20.18
C LEU A 223 8.35 13.70 21.03
N ALA A 224 7.64 14.66 20.45
CA ALA A 224 6.47 15.25 21.07
C ALA A 224 5.31 14.22 21.10
N PRO A 225 4.32 14.36 22.02
CA PRO A 225 3.20 13.42 22.09
C PRO A 225 2.46 13.18 20.77
N LYS A 226 2.27 14.24 19.96
CA LYS A 226 1.67 14.13 18.62
C LYS A 226 2.51 13.30 17.65
N GLU A 227 3.84 13.32 17.78
CA GLU A 227 4.76 12.58 16.90
C GLU A 227 4.81 11.12 17.32
N ILE A 228 4.78 10.84 18.63
CA ILE A 228 4.67 9.47 19.17
C ILE A 228 3.35 8.82 18.70
N TRP A 229 2.24 9.56 18.78
CA TRP A 229 0.91 9.02 18.54
C TRP A 229 0.51 8.95 17.06
N SER A 230 0.96 9.91 16.23
CA SER A 230 0.49 10.06 14.85
C SER A 230 1.54 9.80 13.76
N ASN A 231 2.76 9.35 14.11
CA ASN A 231 3.71 8.91 13.09
C ASN A 231 3.18 7.68 12.34
N GLU A 232 3.50 7.59 11.05
CA GLU A 232 3.10 6.52 10.15
C GLU A 232 4.25 5.50 9.97
N SER A 233 5.03 5.27 11.04
CA SER A 233 6.06 4.21 11.05
C SER A 233 5.43 2.86 10.67
N GLN A 234 6.14 2.10 9.83
CA GLN A 234 5.66 0.88 9.20
C GLN A 234 5.77 -0.35 10.11
N GLU A 235 5.29 -1.50 9.62
CA GLU A 235 5.36 -2.82 10.28
C GLU A 235 4.76 -2.86 11.69
N ARG A 236 3.62 -2.17 11.88
CA ARG A 236 2.89 -2.14 13.14
C ARG A 236 1.46 -2.63 12.97
N TYR A 237 0.99 -3.37 13.97
CA TYR A 237 -0.39 -3.79 14.11
C TYR A 237 -0.89 -3.43 15.50
N VAL A 238 -2.18 -3.08 15.60
CA VAL A 238 -2.85 -2.96 16.90
C VAL A 238 -3.75 -4.15 17.12
N LEU A 239 -3.76 -4.68 18.33
CA LEU A 239 -4.59 -5.84 18.68
C LEU A 239 -5.15 -5.76 20.10
N ALA A 240 -6.26 -6.47 20.31
CA ALA A 240 -6.89 -6.64 21.61
C ALA A 240 -6.82 -8.11 22.04
N ILE A 241 -6.42 -8.35 23.28
CA ILE A 241 -6.39 -9.69 23.91
C ILE A 241 -6.97 -9.64 25.33
N TYR A 242 -7.37 -10.81 25.85
CA TYR A 242 -7.70 -10.94 27.27
C TYR A 242 -6.43 -10.82 28.14
N PRO A 243 -6.53 -10.26 29.36
CA PRO A 243 -5.39 -10.22 30.29
C PRO A 243 -4.76 -11.59 30.57
N ASP A 244 -5.60 -12.64 30.69
CA ASP A 244 -5.15 -14.00 30.98
C ASP A 244 -4.36 -14.64 29.81
N ASP A 245 -4.54 -14.12 28.59
CA ASP A 245 -3.80 -14.58 27.41
C ASP A 245 -2.44 -13.89 27.24
N LEU A 246 -2.11 -12.90 28.07
CA LEU A 246 -0.87 -12.12 27.91
C LEU A 246 0.38 -13.00 27.94
N THR A 247 0.47 -13.95 28.88
CA THR A 247 1.64 -14.85 28.98
C THR A 247 1.77 -15.72 27.74
N LYS A 248 0.65 -16.23 27.22
CA LYS A 248 0.61 -17.03 25.99
C LYS A 248 1.07 -16.17 24.79
N PHE A 249 0.50 -14.99 24.63
CA PHE A 249 0.85 -14.06 23.55
C PHE A 249 2.32 -13.64 23.61
N ALA A 250 2.83 -13.30 24.80
CA ALA A 250 4.22 -12.95 25.02
C ALA A 250 5.19 -14.08 24.61
N SER A 251 4.83 -15.33 24.90
CA SER A 251 5.66 -16.49 24.51
C SER A 251 5.74 -16.67 22.98
N LEU A 252 4.65 -16.39 22.25
CA LEU A 252 4.64 -16.40 20.79
C LEU A 252 5.55 -15.28 20.24
N CYS A 253 5.42 -14.07 20.78
CA CYS A 253 6.27 -12.94 20.43
C CYS A 253 7.76 -13.21 20.69
N GLU A 254 8.12 -13.74 21.86
CA GLU A 254 9.51 -14.07 22.20
C GLU A 254 10.09 -15.12 21.26
N ARG A 255 9.32 -16.19 20.98
CA ARG A 255 9.73 -17.25 20.04
C ARG A 255 10.00 -16.70 18.64
N GLU A 256 9.17 -15.78 18.14
CA GLU A 256 9.35 -15.16 16.83
C GLU A 256 10.21 -13.89 16.86
N ARG A 257 10.74 -13.55 18.04
CA ARG A 257 11.51 -12.33 18.30
C ARG A 257 10.71 -11.09 17.90
N CYS A 258 9.39 -11.10 17.86
CA CYS A 258 8.61 -9.93 17.47
C CYS A 258 8.41 -9.01 18.70
N PRO A 259 8.84 -7.74 18.65
CA PRO A 259 8.56 -6.81 19.73
C PRO A 259 7.06 -6.54 19.84
N PHE A 260 6.58 -6.37 21.07
CA PHE A 260 5.23 -5.91 21.34
C PHE A 260 5.21 -5.09 22.64
N ALA A 261 4.17 -4.27 22.81
CA ALA A 261 3.93 -3.56 24.05
C ALA A 261 2.43 -3.47 24.34
N VAL A 262 2.05 -3.71 25.59
CA VAL A 262 0.72 -3.38 26.11
C VAL A 262 0.69 -1.88 26.37
N VAL A 263 0.02 -1.13 25.51
CA VAL A 263 0.00 0.34 25.55
C VAL A 263 -1.26 0.90 26.20
N GLY A 264 -2.31 0.10 26.34
CA GLY A 264 -3.56 0.56 26.94
C GLY A 264 -4.53 -0.54 27.32
N THR A 265 -5.71 -0.12 27.74
CA THR A 265 -6.79 -1.00 28.20
C THR A 265 -8.14 -0.47 27.72
N ALA A 266 -8.98 -1.37 27.24
CA ALA A 266 -10.34 -1.03 26.78
C ALA A 266 -11.26 -0.70 27.97
N THR A 267 -12.07 0.35 27.83
CA THR A 267 -12.99 0.82 28.87
C THR A 267 -14.45 0.71 28.44
N GLU A 268 -15.35 0.62 29.41
CA GLU A 268 -16.79 0.71 29.16
C GLU A 268 -17.18 2.12 28.71
N GLU A 269 -16.71 3.14 29.42
CA GLU A 269 -16.89 4.54 29.07
C GLU A 269 -16.27 4.81 27.69
N ARG A 270 -17.06 5.39 26.78
CA ARG A 270 -16.65 5.72 25.40
C ARG A 270 -15.83 7.00 25.31
N GLN A 271 -14.75 7.03 26.08
CA GLN A 271 -13.80 8.13 26.14
C GLN A 271 -12.41 7.63 25.75
N LEU A 272 -11.68 8.42 24.96
CA LEU A 272 -10.29 8.14 24.61
C LEU A 272 -9.39 8.99 25.49
N LYS A 273 -8.54 8.34 26.27
CA LYS A 273 -7.51 9.01 27.08
C LYS A 273 -6.14 8.52 26.70
N LEU A 274 -5.24 9.45 26.39
CA LEU A 274 -3.81 9.21 26.24
C LEU A 274 -3.13 9.95 27.38
N ILE A 275 -2.51 9.21 28.28
CA ILE A 275 -1.91 9.74 29.50
C ILE A 275 -0.39 9.79 29.33
N ASP A 276 0.21 10.90 29.70
CA ASP A 276 1.65 11.03 29.84
C ASP A 276 2.01 11.16 31.32
N GLN A 277 2.43 10.06 31.93
CA GLN A 277 2.78 10.04 33.35
C GLN A 277 4.02 10.87 33.68
N GLN A 278 4.96 11.02 32.74
CA GLN A 278 6.19 11.77 32.98
C GLN A 278 5.91 13.28 33.07
N GLU A 279 5.01 13.77 32.23
CA GLU A 279 4.60 15.19 32.21
C GLU A 279 3.37 15.47 33.09
N GLY A 280 2.80 14.43 33.72
CA GLY A 280 1.62 14.54 34.57
C GLY A 280 0.39 15.09 33.86
N ASN A 281 0.26 14.86 32.55
CA ASN A 281 -0.81 15.41 31.72
C ASN A 281 -1.51 14.33 30.87
N SER A 282 -2.52 14.75 30.11
CA SER A 282 -3.24 13.87 29.18
C SER A 282 -3.31 14.54 27.81
N PRO A 283 -2.38 14.23 26.88
CA PRO A 283 -2.35 14.85 25.56
C PRO A 283 -3.63 14.64 24.75
N VAL A 284 -4.39 13.57 25.05
CA VAL A 284 -5.74 13.34 24.53
C VAL A 284 -6.65 12.99 25.70
N ASP A 285 -7.75 13.72 25.84
CA ASP A 285 -8.88 13.35 26.71
C ASP A 285 -10.16 13.87 26.03
N MET A 286 -10.83 13.00 25.29
CA MET A 286 -12.07 13.37 24.60
C MET A 286 -13.02 12.20 24.36
N PRO A 287 -14.33 12.46 24.29
CA PRO A 287 -15.32 11.48 23.88
C PRO A 287 -15.06 10.92 22.47
N MET A 288 -15.32 9.62 22.27
CA MET A 288 -15.09 8.93 20.98
C MET A 288 -15.96 9.48 19.84
N ASP A 289 -17.18 9.94 20.16
CA ASP A 289 -18.12 10.55 19.22
C ASP A 289 -17.69 11.94 18.75
N VAL A 290 -16.94 12.68 19.57
CA VAL A 290 -16.30 13.94 19.15
C VAL A 290 -15.14 13.66 18.20
N LEU A 291 -14.29 12.68 18.53
CA LEU A 291 -13.13 12.33 17.70
C LEU A 291 -13.53 11.79 16.32
N LEU A 292 -14.50 10.88 16.28
CA LEU A 292 -14.95 10.18 15.07
C LEU A 292 -16.21 10.81 14.45
N GLY A 293 -16.63 11.97 14.97
CA GLY A 293 -17.75 12.73 14.46
C GLY A 293 -17.52 13.09 13.00
N LYS A 294 -18.46 12.71 12.13
CA LYS A 294 -18.34 12.98 10.68
C LYS A 294 -18.95 14.34 10.35
N PRO A 295 -18.24 15.22 9.61
CA PRO A 295 -18.86 16.39 9.03
C PRO A 295 -19.98 15.98 8.04
N PRO A 296 -20.86 16.91 7.65
CA PRO A 296 -21.87 16.64 6.64
C PRO A 296 -21.26 16.04 5.37
N LYS A 297 -21.99 15.13 4.72
CA LYS A 297 -21.55 14.52 3.46
C LYS A 297 -21.31 15.59 2.40
N MET A 298 -20.19 15.50 1.69
CA MET A 298 -19.87 16.41 0.58
C MET A 298 -20.89 16.25 -0.54
N LEU A 299 -21.56 17.34 -0.90
CA LEU A 299 -22.35 17.43 -2.12
C LEU A 299 -21.45 17.96 -3.25
N ARG A 300 -21.31 17.20 -4.33
CA ARG A 300 -20.58 17.63 -5.53
C ARG A 300 -21.59 17.92 -6.62
N ASP A 301 -21.75 19.20 -6.95
CA ASP A 301 -22.52 19.64 -8.10
C ASP A 301 -21.58 19.70 -9.31
N VAL A 302 -21.85 18.89 -10.33
CA VAL A 302 -20.93 18.64 -11.46
C VAL A 302 -21.69 18.50 -12.76
N GLU A 303 -21.04 18.87 -13.86
CA GLU A 303 -21.60 18.80 -15.21
C GLU A 303 -20.81 17.82 -16.08
N HIS A 304 -21.50 17.21 -17.06
CA HIS A 304 -20.87 16.31 -18.01
C HIS A 304 -20.16 17.11 -19.12
N VAL A 305 -18.87 16.82 -19.32
CA VAL A 305 -18.07 17.46 -20.38
C VAL A 305 -17.85 16.45 -21.51
N GLN A 306 -18.27 16.80 -22.72
CA GLN A 306 -17.99 16.02 -23.93
C GLN A 306 -16.86 16.66 -24.73
N HIS A 307 -15.86 15.85 -25.07
CA HIS A 307 -14.77 16.25 -25.98
C HIS A 307 -15.00 15.64 -27.36
N ALA A 308 -14.91 16.46 -28.40
CA ALA A 308 -14.92 16.01 -29.79
C ALA A 308 -13.48 15.87 -30.29
N PHE A 309 -13.11 14.68 -30.74
CA PHE A 309 -11.79 14.39 -31.28
C PHE A 309 -11.86 14.13 -32.79
N PRO A 310 -10.84 14.51 -33.58
CA PRO A 310 -10.79 14.15 -34.99
C PRO A 310 -10.65 12.62 -35.15
N PRO A 311 -11.11 12.05 -36.28
CA PRO A 311 -10.82 10.66 -36.62
C PRO A 311 -9.31 10.41 -36.68
N VAL A 312 -8.89 9.20 -36.33
CA VAL A 312 -7.48 8.80 -36.43
C VAL A 312 -7.04 8.83 -37.90
N ASP A 313 -6.01 9.63 -38.20
CA ASP A 313 -5.36 9.64 -39.51
C ASP A 313 -4.22 8.61 -39.54
N LEU A 314 -4.37 7.61 -40.40
CA LEU A 314 -3.38 6.55 -40.62
C LEU A 314 -2.67 6.69 -41.97
N THR A 315 -2.87 7.81 -42.67
CA THR A 315 -2.28 8.06 -43.99
C THR A 315 -0.75 8.01 -43.90
N GLY A 316 -0.12 7.17 -44.73
CA GLY A 316 1.33 7.01 -44.75
C GLY A 316 1.90 6.16 -43.60
N ILE A 317 1.07 5.55 -42.76
CA ILE A 317 1.51 4.61 -41.72
C ILE A 317 1.48 3.18 -42.27
N GLU A 318 2.66 2.62 -42.51
CA GLU A 318 2.83 1.22 -42.91
C GLU A 318 2.60 0.27 -41.73
N LEU A 319 1.91 -0.85 -41.97
CA LEU A 319 1.59 -1.83 -40.92
C LEU A 319 2.82 -2.37 -40.18
N PRO A 320 3.96 -2.72 -40.83
CA PRO A 320 5.17 -3.15 -40.12
C PRO A 320 5.72 -2.09 -39.16
N GLU A 321 5.64 -0.81 -39.52
CA GLU A 321 6.09 0.28 -38.65
C GLU A 321 5.13 0.47 -37.47
N ALA A 322 3.81 0.42 -37.72
CA ALA A 322 2.81 0.45 -36.65
C ALA A 322 3.02 -0.69 -35.65
N ALA A 323 3.17 -1.93 -36.14
CA ALA A 323 3.42 -3.11 -35.31
C ALA A 323 4.71 -2.94 -34.47
N ARG A 324 5.80 -2.47 -35.09
CA ARG A 324 7.06 -2.20 -34.39
C ARG A 324 6.89 -1.15 -33.29
N ARG A 325 6.18 -0.04 -33.54
CA ARG A 325 5.92 0.99 -32.53
C ARG A 325 5.10 0.45 -31.36
N VAL A 326 4.05 -0.33 -31.66
CA VAL A 326 3.22 -0.96 -30.63
C VAL A 326 4.03 -1.90 -29.76
N LEU A 327 4.85 -2.77 -30.35
CA LEU A 327 5.73 -3.70 -29.60
C LEU A 327 6.81 -2.98 -28.77
N LEU A 328 7.20 -1.77 -29.16
CA LEU A 328 8.15 -0.92 -28.43
C LEU A 328 7.49 -0.03 -27.36
N ASN A 329 6.15 0.01 -27.29
CA ASN A 329 5.47 0.76 -26.25
C ASN A 329 5.61 0.02 -24.91
N PRO A 330 6.05 0.69 -23.82
CA PRO A 330 6.25 0.04 -22.53
C PRO A 330 5.03 -0.71 -21.99
N ALA A 331 3.80 -0.29 -22.35
CA ALA A 331 2.59 -1.00 -21.97
C ALA A 331 2.46 -2.39 -22.63
N VAL A 332 3.05 -2.59 -23.82
CA VAL A 332 2.97 -3.84 -24.61
C VAL A 332 4.27 -4.64 -24.55
N ALA A 333 5.42 -3.97 -24.49
CA ALA A 333 6.73 -4.58 -24.50
C ALA A 333 6.94 -5.63 -23.39
N ASP A 334 8.00 -6.42 -23.52
CA ASP A 334 8.41 -7.42 -22.52
C ASP A 334 8.52 -6.82 -21.10
N LYS A 335 8.05 -7.57 -20.10
CA LYS A 335 7.97 -7.13 -18.69
C LYS A 335 8.99 -7.83 -17.79
N SER A 336 9.99 -8.53 -18.34
CA SER A 336 10.94 -9.34 -17.55
C SER A 336 11.60 -8.54 -16.44
N PHE A 337 11.93 -7.27 -16.68
CA PHE A 337 12.57 -6.39 -15.67
C PHE A 337 11.71 -6.16 -14.40
N LEU A 338 10.38 -6.32 -14.50
CA LEU A 338 9.46 -6.23 -13.36
C LEU A 338 9.21 -7.59 -12.70
N ILE A 339 9.51 -8.69 -13.40
CA ILE A 339 9.09 -10.04 -13.02
C ILE A 339 10.25 -10.79 -12.36
N THR A 340 11.46 -10.71 -12.93
CA THR A 340 12.60 -11.51 -12.45
C THR A 340 13.25 -10.95 -11.20
N ILE A 341 12.92 -9.71 -10.83
CA ILE A 341 13.38 -9.06 -9.58
C ILE A 341 12.62 -9.57 -8.35
N GLY A 342 11.41 -10.12 -8.55
CA GLY A 342 10.55 -10.64 -7.48
C GLY A 342 10.55 -12.16 -7.43
N ASP A 343 10.43 -12.70 -6.21
CA ASP A 343 10.19 -14.12 -5.97
C ASP A 343 8.81 -14.53 -6.53
N ARG A 344 8.74 -15.74 -7.11
CA ARG A 344 7.53 -16.31 -7.72
C ARG A 344 7.22 -17.72 -7.20
N THR A 345 7.96 -18.20 -6.21
CA THR A 345 7.99 -19.61 -5.78
C THR A 345 7.88 -19.82 -4.27
N VAL A 346 8.22 -18.81 -3.46
CA VAL A 346 8.14 -18.88 -2.00
C VAL A 346 6.72 -19.22 -1.54
N GLY A 347 6.61 -20.07 -0.53
CA GLY A 347 5.34 -20.66 -0.10
C GLY A 347 4.94 -21.94 -0.86
N ALA A 348 5.62 -22.27 -1.96
CA ALA A 348 5.46 -23.53 -2.73
C ALA A 348 4.02 -23.86 -3.16
N THR A 349 3.21 -22.82 -3.38
CA THR A 349 1.83 -22.93 -3.88
C THR A 349 1.63 -22.22 -5.21
N SER A 350 2.66 -21.65 -5.82
CA SER A 350 2.58 -21.05 -7.17
C SER A 350 2.38 -22.13 -8.24
N VAL A 351 1.27 -22.06 -8.97
CA VAL A 351 0.94 -22.98 -10.08
C VAL A 351 1.11 -22.28 -11.43
N ARG A 352 0.72 -21.01 -11.51
CA ARG A 352 0.93 -20.15 -12.67
C ARG A 352 1.55 -18.83 -12.26
N ASP A 353 2.82 -18.66 -12.62
CA ASP A 353 3.51 -17.37 -12.63
C ASP A 353 3.47 -16.74 -14.02
N GLN A 354 4.08 -15.56 -14.13
CA GLN A 354 4.09 -14.75 -15.35
C GLN A 354 4.82 -15.45 -16.52
N MET A 355 5.83 -16.28 -16.22
CA MET A 355 6.71 -16.90 -17.23
C MET A 355 6.10 -18.17 -17.82
N VAL A 356 5.98 -18.24 -19.15
CA VAL A 356 5.27 -19.32 -19.84
C VAL A 356 6.20 -20.14 -20.72
N GLY A 357 6.07 -21.47 -20.59
CA GLY A 357 6.68 -22.46 -21.49
C GLY A 357 8.20 -22.59 -21.35
N PRO A 358 8.84 -23.43 -22.19
CA PRO A 358 10.27 -23.72 -22.09
C PRO A 358 11.19 -22.49 -22.23
N TRP A 359 10.70 -21.44 -22.89
CA TRP A 359 11.44 -20.18 -23.09
C TRP A 359 11.18 -19.14 -22.00
N GLN A 360 10.31 -19.44 -21.03
CA GLN A 360 10.01 -18.55 -19.90
C GLN A 360 9.61 -17.13 -20.35
N VAL A 361 8.70 -17.03 -21.32
CA VAL A 361 8.25 -15.74 -21.87
C VAL A 361 7.17 -15.15 -20.95
N PRO A 362 7.27 -13.87 -20.51
CA PRO A 362 6.37 -13.28 -19.52
C PRO A 362 5.00 -12.88 -20.09
N VAL A 363 4.16 -13.86 -20.41
CA VAL A 363 2.87 -13.67 -21.11
C VAL A 363 1.68 -14.40 -20.49
N ALA A 364 1.79 -14.87 -19.24
CA ALA A 364 0.63 -15.45 -18.56
C ALA A 364 -0.43 -14.37 -18.27
N ASP A 365 -1.69 -14.62 -18.65
CA ASP A 365 -2.79 -13.66 -18.48
C ASP A 365 -3.31 -13.57 -17.03
N CYS A 366 -3.05 -14.60 -16.21
CA CYS A 366 -3.47 -14.64 -14.81
C CYS A 366 -2.48 -15.42 -13.95
N ALA A 367 -2.49 -15.11 -12.65
CA ALA A 367 -1.79 -15.87 -11.64
C ALA A 367 -2.71 -16.98 -11.10
N VAL A 368 -2.13 -18.15 -10.80
CA VAL A 368 -2.84 -19.26 -10.16
C VAL A 368 -2.01 -19.81 -9.00
N THR A 369 -2.64 -19.96 -7.85
CA THR A 369 -2.04 -20.63 -6.67
C THR A 369 -2.84 -21.85 -6.28
N ALA A 370 -2.17 -22.89 -5.79
CA ALA A 370 -2.80 -24.01 -5.12
C ALA A 370 -3.33 -23.57 -3.74
N MET A 371 -4.47 -24.14 -3.34
CA MET A 371 -5.09 -23.84 -2.04
C MET A 371 -4.21 -24.32 -0.88
N ALA A 372 -3.65 -25.52 -1.04
CA ALA A 372 -2.80 -26.23 -0.09
C ALA A 372 -1.70 -27.03 -0.82
N PHE A 373 -0.82 -27.71 -0.07
CA PHE A 373 0.22 -28.59 -0.63
C PHE A 373 -0.33 -29.90 -1.21
N GLU A 374 -1.60 -30.20 -0.94
CA GLU A 374 -2.30 -31.37 -1.44
C GLU A 374 -3.56 -30.95 -2.21
N GLY A 375 -3.87 -31.70 -3.28
CA GLY A 375 -5.02 -31.45 -4.14
C GLY A 375 -4.75 -30.48 -5.29
N PHE A 376 -5.80 -30.17 -6.06
CA PHE A 376 -5.74 -29.37 -7.29
C PHE A 376 -6.65 -28.12 -7.27
N VAL A 377 -7.31 -27.86 -6.14
CA VAL A 377 -8.12 -26.65 -5.96
C VAL A 377 -7.18 -25.47 -5.68
N GLY A 378 -7.55 -24.28 -6.13
CA GLY A 378 -6.72 -23.10 -6.04
C GLY A 378 -7.46 -21.79 -6.15
N GLU A 379 -6.68 -20.72 -6.19
CA GLU A 379 -7.13 -19.35 -6.36
C GLU A 379 -6.54 -18.74 -7.64
N ALA A 380 -7.24 -17.77 -8.22
CA ALA A 380 -6.77 -17.05 -9.40
C ALA A 380 -6.80 -15.54 -9.17
N MET A 381 -5.82 -14.83 -9.74
CA MET A 381 -5.77 -13.37 -9.72
C MET A 381 -5.49 -12.81 -11.12
N ALA A 382 -6.17 -11.73 -11.49
CA ALA A 382 -5.96 -11.01 -12.74
C ALA A 382 -6.14 -9.50 -12.51
N MET A 383 -5.48 -8.68 -13.34
CA MET A 383 -5.63 -7.23 -13.35
C MET A 383 -6.12 -6.77 -14.72
N GLY A 384 -7.19 -5.99 -14.74
CA GLY A 384 -7.73 -5.37 -15.95
C GLY A 384 -7.80 -3.86 -15.79
N GLU A 385 -7.12 -3.13 -16.67
CA GLU A 385 -7.13 -1.67 -16.67
C GLU A 385 -7.09 -1.11 -18.10
N ARG A 386 -7.66 0.08 -18.28
CA ARG A 386 -7.68 0.79 -19.57
C ARG A 386 -7.84 2.29 -19.41
N THR A 387 -7.04 2.89 -18.53
CA THR A 387 -7.19 4.31 -18.18
C THR A 387 -7.15 5.30 -19.34
N PRO A 388 -6.49 5.06 -20.50
CA PRO A 388 -6.58 5.99 -21.63
C PRO A 388 -7.97 6.13 -22.28
N LEU A 389 -8.94 5.27 -21.94
CA LEU A 389 -10.34 5.40 -22.39
C LEU A 389 -11.20 6.27 -21.46
N ALA A 390 -10.70 6.61 -20.27
CA ALA A 390 -11.46 7.26 -19.20
C ALA A 390 -11.54 8.78 -19.36
#